data_AF-A0A920EE82-F1
#
_entry.id   AF-A0A920EE82-F1
#
_cell.length_a   1.000
_cell.length_b   1.000
_cell.length_c   1.000
_cell.angle_alpha   90.00
_cell.angle_beta   90.00
_cell.angle_gamma   90.00
#
_symmetry.space_group_name_H-M   'P 1'
#
loop_
_entity.id
_entity.type
_entity.pdbx_description
1 polymer ?
#
loop_
_entity_poly.entity_id
_entity_poly.type
_entity_poly.pdbx_seq_one_letter_code
_entity_poly.pdbx_strand_id
1 'polypeptide(L)'
;MGEYLQIQENSLTLDHILSKADQTGSLITDSRQQDPVFSALFLLAIRAGFLQESKLSSGEKQIQIASSYNPDWIGVGIQVKNAPISSGIMGYAIRWHGTSPALLWEANTSTRIQINAWSLDKSWFSNDQIGETLLSKQIPRETAVTIHAEASPVKRRIEPDSSDSATFQ
;
A
#
# COMPACT_ATOMS: atom_id res chain seq x y z
N MET A 1 -35.87 -8.25 19.14
CA MET A 1 -34.79 -8.91 19.88
C MET A 1 -34.83 -10.39 19.48
N GLY A 2 -34.08 -10.82 18.46
CA GLY A 2 -34.17 -12.23 18.05
C GLY A 2 -33.68 -12.68 16.66
N GLU A 3 -33.17 -11.80 15.77
CA GLU A 3 -32.72 -12.24 14.43
C GLU A 3 -31.39 -11.61 13.99
N TYR A 4 -30.34 -11.73 14.79
CA TYR A 4 -28.99 -11.26 14.42
C TYR A 4 -27.92 -12.35 14.42
N LEU A 5 -28.30 -13.63 14.54
CA LEU A 5 -27.34 -14.75 14.60
C LEU A 5 -27.68 -15.87 13.62
N GLN A 6 -27.95 -15.52 12.36
CA GLN A 6 -27.64 -16.41 11.26
C GLN A 6 -26.43 -15.85 10.53
N ILE A 7 -25.25 -16.11 11.08
CA ILE A 7 -24.00 -16.02 10.32
C ILE A 7 -24.03 -17.21 9.36
N GLN A 8 -24.66 -17.00 8.21
CA GLN A 8 -24.52 -17.89 7.08
C GLN A 8 -23.04 -17.78 6.66
N GLU A 9 -22.32 -18.90 6.67
CA GLU A 9 -20.93 -19.03 6.19
C GLU A 9 -20.85 -18.75 4.68
N ASN A 10 -21.18 -17.54 4.25
CA ASN A 10 -20.76 -17.05 2.96
C ASN A 10 -19.48 -16.28 3.22
N SER A 11 -18.37 -16.84 2.76
CA SER A 11 -17.11 -16.12 2.62
C SER A 11 -17.36 -14.90 1.73
N LEU A 12 -17.71 -13.77 2.32
CA LEU A 12 -17.77 -12.49 1.63
C LEU A 12 -16.35 -12.19 1.19
N THR A 13 -16.07 -12.46 -0.07
CA THR A 13 -14.78 -12.16 -0.71
C THR A 13 -14.51 -10.67 -0.60
N LEU A 14 -13.25 -10.30 -0.38
CA LEU A 14 -12.78 -8.92 -0.27
C LEU A 14 -13.32 -8.04 -1.42
N ASP A 15 -13.38 -8.60 -2.62
CA ASP A 15 -13.89 -7.94 -3.83
C ASP A 15 -15.36 -7.53 -3.74
N HIS A 16 -16.19 -8.33 -3.06
CA HIS A 16 -17.60 -8.02 -2.84
C HIS A 16 -17.79 -6.92 -1.79
N ILE A 17 -16.84 -6.77 -0.86
CA ILE A 17 -16.86 -5.68 0.13
C ILE A 17 -16.41 -4.38 -0.53
N LEU A 18 -15.34 -4.43 -1.33
CA LEU A 18 -14.80 -3.27 -2.03
C LEU A 18 -15.74 -2.73 -3.11
N SER A 19 -16.52 -3.59 -3.77
CA SER A 19 -17.46 -3.15 -4.82
C SER A 19 -18.62 -2.29 -4.32
N LYS A 20 -18.87 -2.25 -3.01
CA LYS A 20 -19.92 -1.43 -2.39
C LYS A 20 -19.43 -0.07 -1.89
N ALA A 21 -18.13 0.21 -1.98
CA ALA A 21 -17.54 1.49 -1.60
C ALA A 21 -17.57 2.48 -2.76
N ASP A 22 -18.00 3.71 -2.48
CA ASP A 22 -17.77 4.84 -3.37
C ASP A 22 -16.29 5.26 -3.36
N GLN A 23 -15.91 6.20 -4.24
CA GLN A 23 -14.53 6.66 -4.38
C GLN A 23 -13.93 7.31 -3.11
N THR A 24 -14.77 7.67 -2.15
CA THR A 24 -14.33 8.23 -0.85
C THR A 24 -14.21 7.17 0.24
N GLY A 25 -14.54 5.91 -0.06
CA GLY A 25 -14.65 4.83 0.91
C GLY A 25 -15.96 4.84 1.70
N SER A 26 -16.92 5.69 1.32
CA SER A 26 -18.27 5.70 1.88
C SER A 26 -19.10 4.59 1.22
N LEU A 27 -19.79 3.80 2.04
CA LEU A 27 -20.61 2.70 1.55
C LEU A 27 -22.00 3.27 1.27
N ILE A 28 -22.43 3.22 0.01
CA ILE A 28 -23.73 3.76 -0.42
C ILE A 28 -24.82 2.89 0.24
N THR A 29 -25.44 3.43 1.29
CA THR A 29 -26.71 2.97 1.81
C THR A 29 -27.68 4.12 1.63
N ASP A 30 -28.89 3.85 1.13
CA ASP A 30 -29.96 4.85 1.02
C ASP A 30 -30.37 5.44 2.39
N SER A 31 -29.79 4.93 3.48
CA SER A 31 -29.82 5.51 4.81
C SER A 31 -28.46 6.10 5.21
N ARG A 32 -28.47 7.27 5.85
CA ARG A 32 -27.28 7.86 6.47
C ARG A 32 -26.79 7.09 7.72
N GLN A 33 -27.22 5.85 7.94
CA GLN A 33 -26.70 5.02 9.03
C GLN A 33 -25.49 4.23 8.55
N GLN A 34 -24.35 4.46 9.21
CA GLN A 34 -23.21 3.57 9.07
C GLN A 34 -23.60 2.18 9.55
N ASP A 35 -23.36 1.17 8.72
CA ASP A 35 -23.42 -0.21 9.16
C ASP A 35 -22.14 -0.54 9.95
N PRO A 36 -22.22 -0.80 11.26
CA PRO A 36 -21.06 -1.07 12.10
C PRO A 36 -20.37 -2.39 11.73
N VAL A 37 -21.10 -3.38 11.19
CA VAL A 37 -20.53 -4.66 10.76
C VAL A 37 -19.69 -4.47 9.51
N PHE A 38 -20.21 -3.76 8.50
CA PHE A 38 -19.41 -3.46 7.31
C PHE A 38 -18.21 -2.58 7.62
N SER A 39 -18.36 -1.59 8.50
CA SER A 39 -17.25 -0.74 8.95
C SER A 39 -16.17 -1.57 9.65
N ALA A 40 -16.56 -2.49 10.53
CA ALA A 40 -15.63 -3.40 11.19
C ALA A 40 -14.94 -4.33 10.17
N LEU A 41 -15.68 -4.91 9.23
CA LEU A 41 -15.12 -5.76 8.18
C LEU A 41 -14.12 -5.01 7.29
N PHE A 42 -14.44 -3.77 6.91
CA PHE A 42 -13.54 -2.92 6.13
C PHE A 42 -12.24 -2.65 6.90
N LEU A 43 -12.32 -2.25 8.19
CA LEU A 43 -11.14 -2.02 9.01
C LEU A 43 -10.30 -3.30 9.21
N LEU A 44 -10.96 -4.44 9.40
CA LEU A 44 -10.29 -5.75 9.50
C LEU A 44 -9.60 -6.12 8.18
N ALA A 45 -10.23 -5.84 7.03
CA ALA A 45 -9.67 -6.06 5.70
C ALA A 45 -8.44 -5.18 5.45
N ILE A 46 -8.53 -3.88 5.75
CA ILE A 46 -7.39 -2.96 5.66
C ILE A 46 -6.26 -3.42 6.59
N ARG A 47 -6.57 -3.77 7.85
CA ARG A 47 -5.57 -4.28 8.79
C ARG A 47 -4.89 -5.53 8.24
N ALA A 48 -5.66 -6.51 7.75
CA ALA A 48 -5.12 -7.74 7.17
C ALA A 48 -4.26 -7.50 5.92
N GLY A 49 -4.45 -6.39 5.20
CA GLY A 49 -3.57 -6.04 4.07
C GLY A 49 -2.20 -5.51 4.50
N PHE A 50 -2.10 -4.92 5.68
CA PHE A 50 -0.85 -4.31 6.17
C PHE A 50 -0.17 -5.09 7.29
N LEU A 51 -0.91 -5.94 8.00
CA LEU A 51 -0.40 -6.73 9.12
C LEU A 51 -1.22 -8.02 9.27
N GLN A 52 -0.56 -9.16 9.15
CA GLN A 52 -1.12 -10.48 9.39
C GLN A 52 -0.35 -11.19 10.50
N GLU A 53 -1.07 -11.82 11.41
CA GLU A 53 -0.47 -12.63 12.48
C GLU A 53 -0.68 -14.10 12.16
N SER A 54 0.40 -14.88 12.28
CA SER A 54 0.40 -16.32 12.13
C SER A 54 1.24 -16.94 13.25
N LYS A 55 1.30 -18.26 13.29
CA LYS A 55 2.13 -19.01 14.23
C LYS A 55 3.12 -19.85 13.44
N LEU A 56 4.39 -19.75 13.79
CA LEU A 56 5.44 -20.59 13.24
C LEU A 56 5.27 -22.04 13.73
N SER A 57 5.89 -22.98 13.02
CA SER A 57 5.99 -24.37 13.46
C SER A 57 6.70 -24.52 14.82
N SER A 58 7.62 -23.60 15.14
CA SER A 58 8.26 -23.48 16.47
C SER A 58 7.30 -23.06 17.59
N GLY A 59 6.11 -22.56 17.22
CA GLY A 59 5.10 -22.05 18.13
C GLY A 59 5.20 -20.56 18.43
N GLU A 60 6.25 -19.89 17.95
CA GLU A 60 6.41 -18.44 18.07
C GLU A 60 5.42 -17.69 17.17
N LYS A 61 5.04 -16.47 17.59
CA LYS A 61 4.18 -15.60 16.78
C LYS A 61 4.98 -15.01 15.63
N GLN A 62 4.40 -15.02 14.44
CA GLN A 62 4.95 -14.37 13.27
C GLN A 62 4.03 -13.24 12.82
N ILE A 63 4.62 -12.11 12.46
CA ILE A 63 3.95 -10.94 11.95
C ILE A 63 4.46 -10.70 10.53
N GLN A 64 3.56 -10.89 9.57
CA GLN A 64 3.77 -10.51 8.18
C GLN A 64 3.29 -9.08 7.98
N ILE A 65 4.21 -8.20 7.63
CA ILE A 65 3.90 -6.81 7.29
C ILE A 65 3.76 -6.63 5.78
N ALA A 66 3.00 -5.62 5.38
CA ALA A 66 2.77 -5.23 3.99
C ALA A 66 2.33 -6.41 3.08
N SER A 67 1.50 -7.32 3.59
CA SER A 67 1.03 -8.51 2.86
C SER A 67 0.39 -8.16 1.51
N SER A 68 -0.36 -7.07 1.44
CA SER A 68 -1.03 -6.57 0.24
C SER A 68 -0.18 -5.60 -0.58
N TYR A 69 1.15 -5.58 -0.39
CA TYR A 69 2.04 -4.78 -1.23
C TYR A 69 1.85 -5.12 -2.71
N ASN A 70 1.57 -4.10 -3.52
CA ASN A 70 1.48 -4.21 -4.97
C ASN A 70 2.80 -3.71 -5.61
N PRO A 71 3.42 -4.44 -6.55
CA PRO A 71 4.59 -3.96 -7.31
C PRO A 71 4.40 -2.59 -7.98
N ASP A 72 3.17 -2.17 -8.26
CA ASP A 72 2.87 -0.83 -8.80
C ASP A 72 3.10 0.30 -7.76
N TRP A 73 3.38 -0.06 -6.50
CA TRP A 73 3.69 0.88 -5.40
C TRP A 73 5.20 1.08 -5.20
N ILE A 74 6.05 0.68 -6.15
CA ILE A 74 7.47 1.01 -6.11
C ILE A 74 7.65 2.54 -6.02
N GLY A 75 8.46 2.98 -5.06
CA GLY A 75 8.68 4.41 -4.78
C GLY A 75 7.63 5.05 -3.86
N VAL A 76 6.50 4.38 -3.60
CA VAL A 76 5.45 4.89 -2.71
C VAL A 76 5.76 4.53 -1.26
N GLY A 77 5.91 5.53 -0.40
CA GLY A 77 6.11 5.32 1.03
C GLY A 77 4.84 4.84 1.73
N ILE A 78 4.98 3.87 2.64
CA ILE A 78 3.87 3.35 3.46
C ILE A 78 4.25 3.57 4.93
N GLN A 79 3.30 4.01 5.74
CA GLN A 79 3.49 4.10 7.19
C GLN A 79 2.27 3.56 7.93
N VAL A 80 2.53 2.61 8.83
CA VAL A 80 1.56 2.05 9.75
C VAL A 80 2.00 2.39 11.17
N LYS A 81 1.08 2.94 11.96
CA LYS A 81 1.34 3.31 13.35
C LYS A 81 0.36 2.60 14.26
N ASN A 82 0.83 2.16 15.42
CA ASN A 82 0.00 1.62 16.50
C ASN A 82 -0.99 0.53 16.04
N ALA A 83 -0.60 -0.29 15.06
CA ALA A 83 -1.44 -1.40 14.63
C ALA A 83 -1.53 -2.42 15.76
N PRO A 84 -2.75 -2.82 16.18
CA PRO A 84 -2.91 -3.77 17.25
C PRO A 84 -2.41 -5.15 16.79
N ILE A 85 -1.64 -5.79 17.65
CA ILE A 85 -1.22 -7.19 17.53
C ILE A 85 -1.70 -7.94 18.77
N SER A 86 -1.82 -9.26 18.70
CA SER A 86 -2.40 -10.08 19.79
C SER A 86 -1.69 -9.96 21.14
N SER A 87 -0.47 -9.39 21.20
CA SER A 87 0.30 -9.17 22.43
C SER A 87 0.83 -7.74 22.58
N GLY A 88 0.24 -6.76 21.91
CA GLY A 88 0.67 -5.36 22.02
C GLY A 88 0.34 -4.52 20.79
N ILE A 89 1.24 -3.62 20.43
CA ILE A 89 1.11 -2.76 19.25
C ILE A 89 2.39 -2.79 18.41
N MET A 90 2.25 -2.55 17.10
CA MET A 90 3.37 -2.48 16.18
C MET A 90 3.18 -1.31 15.20
N GLY A 91 4.29 -0.68 14.84
CA GLY A 91 4.38 0.27 13.73
C GLY A 91 5.51 -0.12 12.78
N TYR A 92 5.37 0.30 11.53
CA TYR A 92 6.46 0.21 10.56
C TYR A 92 6.32 1.30 9.49
N ALA A 93 7.43 1.57 8.81
CA ALA A 93 7.47 2.45 7.66
C ALA A 93 8.31 1.83 6.54
N ILE A 94 7.84 1.98 5.31
CA ILE A 94 8.59 1.66 4.10
C ILE A 94 8.92 2.98 3.42
N ARG A 95 10.21 3.20 3.19
CA ARG A 95 10.77 4.29 2.40
C ARG A 95 11.56 3.71 1.23
N TRP A 96 11.99 4.52 0.28
CA TRP A 96 12.63 4.03 -0.93
C TRP A 96 13.98 4.70 -1.19
N HIS A 97 14.95 3.88 -1.59
CA HIS A 97 16.24 4.29 -2.12
C HIS A 97 16.41 3.67 -3.52
N GLY A 98 16.04 4.42 -4.56
CA GLY A 98 15.87 3.84 -5.90
C GLY A 98 14.76 2.78 -5.88
N THR A 99 15.05 1.57 -6.32
CA THR A 99 14.11 0.43 -6.28
C THR A 99 14.26 -0.45 -5.04
N SER A 100 15.12 -0.09 -4.08
CA SER A 100 15.25 -0.81 -2.82
C SER A 100 14.38 -0.17 -1.72
N PRO A 101 13.48 -0.92 -1.07
CA PRO A 101 12.72 -0.40 0.05
C PRO A 101 13.55 -0.43 1.35
N ALA A 102 13.64 0.69 2.05
CA ALA A 102 14.12 0.77 3.42
C ALA A 102 12.95 0.58 4.39
N LEU A 103 13.03 -0.47 5.19
CA LEU A 103 12.03 -0.84 6.17
C LEU A 103 12.51 -0.43 7.56
N LEU A 104 11.65 0.26 8.31
CA LEU A 104 11.83 0.57 9.74
C LEU A 104 10.65 -0.01 10.51
N TRP A 105 10.89 -0.58 11.68
CA TRP A 105 9.83 -1.16 12.51
C TRP A 105 10.07 -0.95 14.00
N GLU A 106 8.98 -0.96 14.73
CA GLU A 106 8.95 -0.94 16.19
C GLU A 106 7.72 -1.72 16.67
N ALA A 107 7.93 -2.65 17.59
CA ALA A 107 6.89 -3.42 18.24
C ALA A 107 7.01 -3.27 19.76
N ASN A 108 5.93 -2.85 20.39
CA ASN A 108 5.82 -2.82 21.84
C ASN A 108 5.00 -4.04 22.27
N THR A 109 5.70 -5.11 22.66
CA THR A 109 5.10 -6.36 23.11
C THR A 109 6.01 -7.08 24.11
N SER A 110 5.42 -7.79 25.07
CA SER A 110 6.14 -8.62 26.03
C SER A 110 6.50 -10.01 25.50
N THR A 111 5.99 -10.38 24.32
CA THR A 111 6.20 -11.71 23.72
C THR A 111 7.25 -11.67 22.63
N ARG A 112 8.01 -12.75 22.48
CA ARG A 112 8.89 -12.93 21.32
C ARG A 112 8.04 -13.04 20.04
N ILE A 113 8.42 -12.27 19.03
CA ILE A 113 7.79 -12.24 17.71
C ILE A 113 8.86 -12.36 16.63
N GLN A 114 8.49 -12.93 15.50
CA GLN A 114 9.26 -12.84 14.27
C GLN A 114 8.52 -11.94 13.29
N ILE A 115 9.21 -10.96 12.72
CA ILE A 115 8.66 -10.02 11.74
C ILE A 115 9.23 -10.40 10.37
N ASN A 116 8.39 -10.41 9.34
CA ASN A 116 8.83 -10.62 7.96
C ASN A 116 8.04 -9.72 6.98
N ALA A 117 8.61 -9.56 5.79
CA ALA A 117 8.06 -8.70 4.74
C ALA A 117 8.07 -9.44 3.39
N TRP A 118 7.60 -10.69 3.35
CA TRP A 118 7.69 -11.56 2.18
C TRP A 118 7.07 -11.04 0.87
N SER A 119 6.12 -10.11 0.93
CA SER A 119 5.60 -9.44 -0.28
C SER A 119 6.63 -8.49 -0.93
N LEU A 120 7.66 -8.07 -0.17
CA LEU A 120 8.78 -7.24 -0.64
C LEU A 120 10.07 -8.08 -0.77
N ASP A 121 10.39 -8.88 0.25
CA ASP A 121 11.59 -9.72 0.29
C ASP A 121 11.29 -11.03 1.02
N LYS A 122 11.20 -12.13 0.25
CA LYS A 122 10.89 -13.47 0.76
C LYS A 122 11.96 -14.03 1.69
N SER A 123 13.19 -13.55 1.58
CA SER A 123 14.32 -14.05 2.37
C SER A 123 14.47 -13.33 3.70
N TRP A 124 13.86 -12.14 3.83
CA TRP A 124 14.04 -11.30 5.00
C TRP A 124 13.08 -11.66 6.15
N PHE A 125 13.64 -11.70 7.35
CA PHE A 125 12.93 -11.71 8.61
C PHE A 125 13.80 -11.10 9.71
N SER A 126 13.19 -10.70 10.83
CA SER A 126 13.88 -10.29 12.05
C SER A 126 13.16 -10.81 13.29
N ASN A 127 13.91 -11.04 14.37
CA ASN A 127 13.35 -11.32 15.70
C ASN A 127 13.48 -10.10 16.64
N ASP A 128 14.08 -9.01 16.16
CA ASP A 128 14.24 -7.78 16.92
C ASP A 128 12.94 -7.00 16.92
N GLN A 129 12.57 -6.45 18.06
CA GLN A 129 11.34 -5.67 18.20
C GLN A 129 11.44 -4.28 17.57
N ILE A 130 12.66 -3.74 17.44
CA ILE A 130 12.94 -2.44 16.83
C ILE A 130 14.10 -2.62 15.87
N GLY A 131 14.03 -2.00 14.70
CA GLY A 131 15.16 -1.99 13.79
C GLY A 131 14.89 -1.29 12.47
N GLU A 132 15.92 -1.29 11.64
CA GLU A 132 15.87 -0.83 10.27
C GLU A 132 16.67 -1.75 9.36
N THR A 133 16.26 -1.85 8.10
CA THR A 133 16.96 -2.63 7.08
C THR A 133 16.69 -2.08 5.69
N LEU A 134 17.60 -2.32 4.75
CA LEU A 134 17.34 -2.14 3.33
C LEU A 134 17.02 -3.50 2.71
N LEU A 135 15.83 -3.63 2.11
CA LEU A 135 15.36 -4.88 1.49
C LEU A 135 15.87 -5.01 0.04
N SER A 136 15.72 -6.21 -0.51
CA SER A 136 16.05 -6.51 -1.90
C SER A 136 15.39 -5.55 -2.89
N LYS A 137 16.09 -5.28 -4.01
CA LYS A 137 15.57 -4.43 -5.10
C LYS A 137 14.28 -5.00 -5.67
N GLN A 138 13.29 -4.14 -5.84
CA GLN A 138 12.05 -4.46 -6.52
C GLN A 138 12.22 -4.22 -8.03
N ILE A 139 11.57 -5.05 -8.83
CA ILE A 139 11.59 -4.94 -10.29
C ILE A 139 10.22 -4.38 -10.71
N PRO A 140 10.16 -3.15 -11.24
CA PRO A 140 8.92 -2.62 -11.80
C PRO A 140 8.45 -3.51 -12.94
N ARG A 141 7.14 -3.66 -13.08
CA ARG A 141 6.59 -4.21 -14.32
C ARG A 141 6.92 -3.23 -15.44
N GLU A 142 7.48 -3.71 -16.53
CA GLU A 142 7.67 -2.88 -17.72
C GLU A 142 6.29 -2.48 -18.25
N THR A 143 5.89 -1.24 -18.02
CA THR A 143 4.76 -0.64 -18.71
C THR A 143 5.27 -0.05 -20.01
N ALA A 144 4.91 -0.66 -21.15
CA ALA A 144 5.13 -0.04 -22.44
C ALA A 144 4.33 1.27 -22.50
N VAL A 145 5.03 2.40 -22.38
CA VAL A 145 4.43 3.72 -22.60
C VAL A 145 4.51 3.98 -24.10
N THR A 146 3.39 3.90 -24.80
CA THR A 146 3.29 4.40 -26.18
C THR A 146 3.44 5.92 -26.13
N ILE A 147 4.62 6.42 -26.49
CA ILE A 147 4.82 7.85 -26.69
C ILE A 147 4.08 8.22 -27.97
N HIS A 148 2.84 8.70 -27.84
CA HIS A 148 2.14 9.33 -28.96
C HIS A 148 2.86 10.64 -29.29
N ALA A 149 3.66 10.63 -30.36
CA ALA A 149 4.38 11.82 -30.86
C ALA A 149 3.46 12.89 -31.48
N GLU A 150 2.14 12.81 -31.28
CA GLU A 150 1.14 13.64 -31.96
C GLU A 150 0.42 14.59 -31.00
N ALA A 151 1.17 15.37 -30.21
CA ALA A 151 0.65 16.59 -29.58
C ALA A 151 1.78 17.54 -29.20
N SER A 152 2.69 17.86 -30.12
CA SER A 152 3.53 19.07 -30.00
C SER A 152 2.97 20.16 -30.90
N PRO A 153 2.24 21.18 -30.38
CA PRO A 153 1.95 22.39 -31.15
C PRO A 153 3.18 23.30 -31.29
N VAL A 154 4.36 22.89 -30.79
CA VAL A 154 5.59 23.68 -30.87
C VAL A 154 6.32 23.41 -32.19
N LYS A 155 5.69 23.84 -33.29
CA LYS A 155 6.40 24.11 -34.54
C LYS A 155 5.89 25.42 -35.16
N ARG A 156 5.80 26.48 -34.37
CA ARG A 156 5.88 27.83 -34.96
C ARG A 156 7.34 28.07 -35.32
N ARG A 157 7.68 27.77 -36.58
CA ARG A 157 8.86 28.31 -37.24
C ARG A 157 8.80 29.83 -37.08
N ILE A 158 9.74 30.38 -36.32
CA ILE A 158 10.03 31.82 -36.37
C ILE A 158 10.70 32.00 -37.73
N GLU A 159 10.00 32.64 -38.67
CA GLU A 159 10.64 33.14 -39.87
C GLU A 159 11.58 34.28 -39.45
N PRO A 160 12.84 34.31 -39.90
CA PRO A 160 13.68 35.47 -39.71
C PRO A 160 13.11 36.60 -40.56
N ASP A 161 12.77 37.71 -39.90
CA ASP A 161 12.38 38.95 -40.57
C ASP A 161 13.58 39.43 -41.42
N SER A 162 13.42 39.43 -42.75
CA SER A 162 14.29 40.15 -43.69
C SER A 162 13.53 41.41 -44.11
N SER A 163 14.06 42.62 -44.24
CA SER A 163 15.42 43.10 -44.45
C SER A 163 15.42 44.62 -44.20
N ASP A 164 15.99 45.11 -43.11
CA ASP A 164 16.27 46.55 -42.98
C ASP A 164 17.57 46.87 -43.72
N SER A 165 17.41 47.15 -45.01
CA SER A 165 18.40 47.82 -45.83
C SER A 165 18.32 49.31 -45.52
N ALA A 166 19.03 49.76 -44.48
CA ALA A 166 19.25 51.18 -44.25
C ALA A 166 20.75 51.45 -44.12
N THR A 167 21.34 51.77 -45.27
CA THR A 167 22.68 52.34 -45.40
C THR A 167 22.69 53.70 -44.69
N PHE A 168 23.62 53.88 -43.74
CA PHE A 168 23.98 55.20 -43.25
C PHE A 168 24.60 56.01 -44.38
N GLN A 169 23.97 57.14 -44.77
CA GLN A 169 24.60 58.43 -45.12
C GLN A 169 23.55 59.54 -45.08
#